data_AF-A0A3L7PQT1-F1
#
_entry.id   AF-A0A3L7PQT1-F1
#
_cell.length_a   1.000
_cell.length_b   1.000
_cell.length_c   1.000
_cell.angle_alpha   90.00
_cell.angle_beta   90.00
_cell.angle_gamma   90.00
#
_symmetry.space_group_name_H-M   'P 1'
#
loop_
_entity.id
_entity.type
_entity.pdbx_description
1 polymer ?
#
loop_
_entity_poly.entity_id
_entity_poly.type
_entity_poly.pdbx_seq_one_letter_code
_entity_poly.pdbx_strand_id
1 'polypeptide(L)'
;MQFVLNQLGRAVPAGVAVCLLLVCGGVYWGQNYTTVSRAGDITLAVEADLAMAHEDGVQAHATPANEAAARESRRSVATKIVTKRRAGLGLVNRGHSTVYEATFPEFPSTSSFLRDVNRILGTSHSSDMAEFTTVDWSLVWDELRTPTWSNREWSGIVTTDVLCATDQAVSLLEHRSEYTGGAHPNPWFVSRNFIDDHGKARELKLAELFDPSSGWADQLTLYCSNDLRRQGASYLAPLDDTDPNAITRMVTLDADDFRTFGLSATALWIFFGPYHVGTYAEGNYSVKVPYEELERFLTADSPARLFRPSERGSR
;
A
#
# COMPACT_ATOMS: atom_id res chain seq x y z
N MET A 1 -14.75 7.83 -29.27
CA MET A 1 -16.15 8.01 -29.76
C MET A 1 -16.21 8.47 -31.22
N GLN A 2 -15.53 9.56 -31.62
CA GLN A 2 -15.54 10.07 -33.01
C GLN A 2 -15.10 9.04 -34.08
N PHE A 3 -14.10 8.23 -33.78
CA PHE A 3 -13.62 7.16 -34.68
C PHE A 3 -14.65 6.03 -34.89
N VAL A 4 -15.40 5.67 -33.84
CA VAL A 4 -16.46 4.64 -33.87
C VAL A 4 -17.66 5.12 -34.71
N LEU A 5 -18.02 6.40 -34.58
CA LEU A 5 -19.07 7.02 -35.38
C LEU A 5 -18.72 7.02 -36.89
N ASN A 6 -17.44 7.21 -37.23
CA ASN A 6 -16.99 7.20 -38.62
C ASN A 6 -17.00 5.80 -39.27
N GLN A 7 -16.87 4.72 -38.48
CA GLN A 7 -16.87 3.34 -38.99
C GLN A 7 -18.30 2.76 -39.11
N LEU A 8 -19.22 3.12 -38.21
CA LEU A 8 -20.62 2.68 -38.25
C LEU A 8 -21.44 3.35 -39.37
N GLY A 9 -20.98 4.50 -39.88
CA GLY A 9 -21.70 5.34 -40.85
C GLY A 9 -21.89 4.76 -42.25
N ARG A 10 -21.42 3.54 -42.56
CA ARG A 10 -21.53 2.96 -43.91
C ARG A 10 -22.45 1.74 -44.08
N ALA A 11 -23.03 1.17 -43.01
CA ALA A 11 -23.81 -0.08 -43.18
C ALA A 11 -24.98 -0.32 -42.19
N VAL A 12 -25.33 0.61 -41.30
CA VAL A 12 -26.36 0.35 -40.26
C VAL A 12 -27.54 1.33 -40.39
N PRO A 13 -28.80 0.84 -40.49
CA PRO A 13 -29.98 1.69 -40.47
C PRO A 13 -30.02 2.55 -39.20
N ALA A 14 -30.40 3.82 -39.33
CA ALA A 14 -30.36 4.80 -38.24
C ALA A 14 -31.05 4.33 -36.94
N GLY A 15 -32.16 3.59 -37.04
CA GLY A 15 -32.87 3.04 -35.87
C GLY A 15 -32.08 1.97 -35.09
N VAL A 16 -31.28 1.16 -35.78
CA VAL A 16 -30.41 0.14 -35.17
C VAL A 16 -29.21 0.80 -34.49
N ALA A 17 -28.65 1.85 -35.10
CA ALA A 17 -27.57 2.63 -34.50
C ALA A 17 -28.00 3.32 -33.20
N VAL A 18 -29.21 3.89 -33.14
CA VAL A 18 -29.76 4.50 -31.92
C VAL A 18 -30.00 3.47 -30.82
N CYS A 19 -30.56 2.31 -31.14
CA CYS A 19 -30.77 1.25 -30.15
C CYS A 19 -29.44 0.72 -29.58
N LEU A 20 -28.43 0.52 -30.43
CA LEU A 20 -27.09 0.11 -29.99
C LEU A 20 -26.43 1.16 -29.11
N LEU A 21 -26.57 2.45 -29.43
CA LEU A 21 -26.04 3.53 -28.59
C LEU A 21 -26.73 3.59 -27.22
N LEU A 22 -28.04 3.38 -27.16
CA LEU A 22 -28.78 3.35 -25.89
C LEU A 22 -28.41 2.14 -25.03
N VAL A 23 -28.27 0.95 -25.64
CA VAL A 23 -27.86 -0.27 -24.93
C VAL A 23 -26.41 -0.17 -24.47
N CYS A 24 -25.47 0.20 -25.34
CA CYS A 24 -24.07 0.39 -24.97
C CYS A 24 -23.89 1.53 -23.96
N GLY A 25 -24.65 2.61 -24.09
CA GLY A 25 -24.67 3.71 -23.13
C GLY A 25 -25.20 3.28 -21.77
N GLY A 26 -26.28 2.50 -21.72
CA GLY A 26 -26.84 1.96 -20.47
C GLY A 26 -25.89 0.97 -19.79
N VAL A 27 -25.26 0.07 -20.55
CA VAL A 27 -24.25 -0.88 -20.02
C VAL A 27 -23.02 -0.13 -19.52
N TYR A 28 -22.53 0.87 -20.27
CA TYR A 28 -21.43 1.71 -19.83
C TYR A 28 -21.78 2.44 -18.52
N TRP A 29 -22.92 3.13 -18.45
CA TRP A 29 -23.33 3.84 -17.23
C TRP A 29 -23.54 2.91 -16.04
N GLY A 30 -24.08 1.70 -16.25
CA GLY A 30 -24.23 0.71 -15.18
C GLY A 30 -22.91 0.11 -14.68
N GLN A 31 -21.86 0.14 -15.50
CA GLN A 31 -20.55 -0.44 -15.17
C GLN A 31 -19.52 0.61 -14.69
N ASN A 32 -19.82 1.89 -14.86
CA ASN A 32 -18.95 2.99 -14.45
C ASN A 32 -19.55 3.66 -13.20
N TYR A 33 -19.03 3.31 -12.03
CA TYR A 33 -19.53 3.82 -10.75
C TYR A 33 -18.38 4.03 -9.77
N THR A 34 -18.60 4.94 -8.82
CA THR A 34 -17.78 5.07 -7.61
C THR A 34 -18.70 4.89 -6.42
N THR A 35 -18.31 4.02 -5.50
CA THR A 35 -18.96 3.85 -4.20
C THR A 35 -18.00 4.25 -3.09
N VAL A 36 -18.55 4.85 -2.04
CA VAL A 36 -17.85 5.19 -0.81
C VAL A 36 -18.70 4.67 0.33
N SER A 37 -18.10 3.88 1.21
CA SER A 37 -18.80 3.29 2.36
C SER A 37 -17.94 3.35 3.61
N ARG A 38 -18.60 3.43 4.77
CA ARG A 38 -17.98 3.27 6.08
C ARG A 38 -18.17 1.82 6.50
N ALA A 39 -17.07 1.09 6.68
CA ALA A 39 -17.06 -0.37 6.82
C ALA A 39 -16.58 -0.85 8.21
N GLY A 40 -16.84 -0.05 9.24
CA GLY A 40 -16.44 -0.33 10.63
C GLY A 40 -15.28 0.55 11.09
N ASP A 41 -14.49 0.01 12.01
CA ASP A 41 -13.39 0.69 12.70
C ASP A 41 -12.03 0.11 12.31
N ILE A 42 -10.99 0.94 12.40
CA ILE A 42 -9.59 0.55 12.29
C ILE A 42 -8.94 0.68 13.67
N THR A 43 -8.15 -0.33 14.03
CA THR A 43 -7.30 -0.35 15.22
C THR A 43 -5.84 -0.17 14.83
N LEU A 44 -4.96 0.10 15.80
CA LEU A 44 -3.53 0.07 15.53
C LEU A 44 -3.07 -1.33 15.10
N ALA A 45 -2.19 -1.37 14.10
CA ALA A 45 -1.47 -2.57 13.69
C ALA A 45 -0.55 -3.02 14.83
N VAL A 46 -0.57 -4.32 15.12
CA VAL A 46 0.37 -4.91 16.07
C VAL A 46 1.59 -5.45 15.33
N GLU A 47 2.63 -5.78 16.09
CA GLU A 47 3.85 -6.38 15.54
C GLU A 47 3.57 -7.60 14.66
N ALA A 48 2.59 -8.45 15.01
CA ALA A 48 2.19 -9.58 14.18
C ALA A 48 1.55 -9.19 12.85
N ASP A 49 0.84 -8.04 12.79
CA ASP A 49 0.27 -7.54 11.52
C ASP A 49 1.39 -6.97 10.61
N LEU A 50 2.52 -6.53 11.19
CA LEU A 50 3.64 -5.90 10.48
C LEU A 50 4.80 -6.83 10.17
N ALA A 51 4.92 -7.95 10.90
CA ALA A 51 5.94 -8.97 10.68
C ALA A 51 5.60 -9.76 9.41
N MET A 52 6.30 -9.43 8.33
CA MET A 52 6.17 -10.08 7.03
C MET A 52 7.39 -10.99 6.88
N ALA A 53 7.34 -12.17 7.48
CA ALA A 53 8.39 -13.18 7.32
C ALA A 53 7.98 -14.19 6.24
N HIS A 54 8.98 -14.75 5.55
CA HIS A 54 8.81 -15.86 4.63
C HIS A 54 8.18 -17.07 5.35
N GLU A 55 7.06 -17.60 4.84
CA GLU A 55 6.23 -18.62 5.52
C GLU A 55 6.94 -19.97 5.77
N ASP A 56 8.14 -20.20 5.23
CA ASP A 56 8.88 -21.46 5.42
C ASP A 56 9.83 -21.50 6.64
N GLY A 57 9.84 -20.47 7.51
CA GLY A 57 10.76 -20.38 8.64
C GLY A 57 10.09 -20.13 9.99
N VAL A 58 9.55 -21.19 10.62
CA VAL A 58 9.07 -21.23 12.02
C VAL A 58 7.85 -20.36 12.31
N GLN A 59 6.66 -20.97 12.18
CA GLN A 59 5.45 -20.46 12.81
C GLN A 59 5.60 -20.48 14.34
N ALA A 60 5.73 -19.31 14.95
CA ALA A 60 5.25 -19.10 16.30
C ALA A 60 3.72 -19.05 16.22
N HIS A 61 3.07 -20.20 16.35
CA HIS A 61 1.61 -20.29 16.40
C HIS A 61 1.05 -19.51 17.61
N ALA A 62 0.65 -18.27 17.40
CA ALA A 62 -0.47 -17.71 18.14
C ALA A 62 -1.74 -18.39 17.60
N THR A 63 -2.47 -19.11 18.44
CA THR A 63 -3.73 -19.73 18.03
C THR A 63 -4.74 -18.64 17.60
N PRO A 64 -5.56 -18.86 16.54
CA PRO A 64 -6.52 -17.87 16.02
C PRO A 64 -7.48 -17.28 17.08
N ALA A 65 -7.78 -18.05 18.12
CA ALA A 65 -8.63 -17.61 19.23
C ALA A 65 -7.98 -16.53 20.12
N ASN A 66 -6.65 -16.55 20.28
CA ASN A 66 -5.92 -15.52 21.05
C ASN A 66 -5.81 -14.21 20.27
N GLU A 67 -5.69 -14.26 18.95
CA GLU A 67 -5.68 -13.06 18.09
C GLU A 67 -7.05 -12.40 17.97
N ALA A 68 -8.12 -13.20 17.88
CA ALA A 68 -9.49 -12.68 17.85
C ALA A 68 -9.87 -11.96 19.16
N ALA A 69 -9.57 -12.57 20.31
CA ALA A 69 -9.79 -11.95 21.62
C ALA A 69 -8.90 -10.71 21.86
N ALA A 70 -7.65 -10.73 21.37
CA ALA A 70 -6.75 -9.58 21.43
C ALA A 70 -7.13 -8.46 20.44
N ARG A 71 -7.95 -8.74 19.41
CA ARG A 71 -8.53 -7.73 18.50
C ARG A 71 -9.78 -7.09 19.10
N GLU A 72 -10.62 -7.84 19.84
CA GLU A 72 -11.84 -7.33 20.48
C GLU A 72 -11.59 -6.33 21.62
N SER A 73 -10.42 -6.33 22.25
CA SER A 73 -10.06 -5.36 23.29
C SER A 73 -9.37 -4.10 22.77
N ARG A 74 -9.22 -3.93 21.45
CA ARG A 74 -8.46 -2.80 20.86
C ARG A 74 -9.35 -1.59 20.69
N ARG A 75 -8.85 -0.44 21.14
CA ARG A 75 -9.51 0.85 20.93
C ARG A 75 -9.43 1.23 19.44
N SER A 76 -10.58 1.50 18.84
CA SER A 76 -10.65 2.11 17.51
C SER A 76 -9.88 3.43 17.49
N VAL A 77 -9.08 3.64 16.45
CA VAL A 77 -8.33 4.88 16.21
C VAL A 77 -8.85 5.66 15.00
N ALA A 78 -9.59 5.03 14.11
CA ALA A 78 -10.15 5.64 12.91
C ALA A 78 -11.38 4.86 12.41
N THR A 79 -12.25 5.53 11.65
CA THR A 79 -13.30 4.87 10.88
C THR A 79 -12.70 4.29 9.59
N LYS A 80 -13.07 3.06 9.25
CA LYS A 80 -12.67 2.42 8.00
C LYS A 80 -13.46 2.97 6.83
N ILE A 81 -12.79 3.62 5.88
CA ILE A 81 -13.38 4.02 4.60
C ILE A 81 -13.01 3.00 3.55
N VAL A 82 -14.01 2.54 2.80
CA VAL A 82 -13.83 1.70 1.61
C VAL A 82 -14.38 2.46 0.41
N THR A 83 -13.50 2.76 -0.53
CA THR A 83 -13.86 3.32 -1.83
C THR A 83 -13.66 2.26 -2.91
N LYS A 84 -14.61 2.17 -3.83
CA LYS A 84 -14.50 1.27 -4.97
C LYS A 84 -14.98 1.98 -6.22
N ARG A 85 -14.14 1.99 -7.24
CA ARG A 85 -14.50 2.48 -8.56
C ARG A 85 -14.34 1.38 -9.60
N ARG A 86 -15.32 1.26 -10.47
CA ARG A 86 -15.24 0.44 -11.67
C ARG A 86 -15.38 1.34 -12.88
N ALA A 87 -14.63 1.05 -13.93
CA ALA A 87 -14.77 1.69 -15.21
C ALA A 87 -14.57 0.70 -16.37
N GLY A 88 -14.99 1.09 -17.56
CA GLY A 88 -14.84 0.31 -18.80
C GLY A 88 -16.14 -0.28 -19.33
N LEU A 89 -16.02 -1.29 -20.18
CA LEU A 89 -17.15 -1.93 -20.84
C LEU A 89 -16.92 -3.44 -20.95
N GLY A 90 -17.78 -4.22 -20.30
CA GLY A 90 -17.82 -5.68 -20.39
C GLY A 90 -19.17 -6.18 -20.92
N LEU A 91 -19.17 -6.98 -21.98
CA LEU A 91 -20.35 -7.63 -22.55
C LEU A 91 -20.08 -9.12 -22.74
N VAL A 92 -20.83 -9.99 -22.05
CA VAL A 92 -20.85 -11.46 -22.28
C VAL A 92 -19.42 -12.04 -22.40
N ASN A 93 -18.62 -11.88 -21.34
CA ASN A 93 -17.20 -12.30 -21.26
C ASN A 93 -16.22 -11.59 -22.22
N ARG A 94 -16.61 -10.43 -22.78
CA ARG A 94 -15.76 -9.63 -23.68
C ARG A 94 -15.61 -8.21 -23.17
N GLY A 95 -14.53 -7.56 -23.59
CA GLY A 95 -14.26 -6.17 -23.30
C GLY A 95 -13.16 -5.99 -22.26
N HIS A 96 -13.09 -4.78 -21.73
CA HIS A 96 -12.08 -4.40 -20.77
C HIS A 96 -12.71 -3.54 -19.69
N SER A 97 -12.46 -3.92 -18.44
CA SER A 97 -12.85 -3.13 -17.28
C SER A 97 -11.70 -2.98 -16.31
N THR A 98 -11.68 -1.85 -15.63
CA THR A 98 -10.78 -1.56 -14.52
C THR A 98 -11.61 -1.49 -13.25
N VAL A 99 -11.09 -2.08 -12.18
CA VAL A 99 -11.65 -1.97 -10.83
C VAL A 99 -10.54 -1.47 -9.92
N TYR A 100 -10.82 -0.48 -9.10
CA TYR A 100 -9.90 -0.01 -8.08
C TYR A 100 -10.63 0.05 -6.76
N GLU A 101 -10.06 -0.57 -5.73
CA GLU A 101 -10.62 -0.60 -4.38
C GLU A 101 -9.57 -0.12 -3.39
N ALA A 102 -9.90 0.88 -2.57
CA ALA A 102 -9.02 1.40 -1.55
C ALA A 102 -9.70 1.38 -0.18
N THR A 103 -9.00 0.85 0.80
CA THR A 103 -9.39 0.82 2.21
C THR A 103 -8.41 1.66 3.01
N PHE A 104 -8.87 2.76 3.60
CA PHE A 104 -8.03 3.70 4.33
C PHE A 104 -8.73 4.31 5.56
N PRO A 105 -7.98 4.84 6.55
CA PRO A 105 -8.55 5.44 7.75
C PRO A 105 -9.12 6.84 7.52
N GLU A 106 -10.27 7.11 8.14
CA GLU A 106 -10.76 8.45 8.47
C GLU A 106 -10.60 8.68 9.99
N PHE A 107 -9.61 9.49 10.37
CA PHE A 107 -9.32 9.80 11.76
C PHE A 107 -10.36 10.74 12.38
N PRO A 108 -10.55 10.72 13.71
CA PRO A 108 -11.34 11.72 14.42
C PRO A 108 -10.87 13.14 14.06
N SER A 109 -11.81 14.01 13.72
CA SER A 109 -11.51 15.40 13.33
C SER A 109 -11.22 16.32 14.53
N THR A 110 -10.58 15.79 15.58
CA THR A 110 -10.31 16.45 16.87
C THR A 110 -9.28 17.57 16.74
N SER A 111 -8.28 17.42 15.87
CA SER A 111 -7.28 18.45 15.57
C SER A 111 -7.34 18.91 14.12
N SER A 112 -6.81 20.10 13.82
CA SER A 112 -6.65 20.56 12.44
C SER A 112 -5.69 19.67 11.65
N PHE A 113 -4.65 19.16 12.33
CA PHE A 113 -3.72 18.17 11.78
C PHE A 113 -4.45 16.93 11.27
N LEU A 114 -5.27 16.27 12.10
CA LEU A 114 -5.98 15.05 11.68
C LEU A 114 -7.01 15.32 10.57
N ARG A 115 -7.67 16.49 10.58
CA ARG A 115 -8.51 16.92 9.45
C ARG A 115 -7.72 17.05 8.16
N ASP A 116 -6.50 17.57 8.24
CA ASP A 116 -5.62 17.71 7.08
C ASP A 116 -5.08 16.36 6.59
N VAL A 117 -4.74 15.44 7.50
CA VAL A 117 -4.41 14.04 7.16
C VAL A 117 -5.57 13.39 6.40
N ASN A 118 -6.81 13.46 6.91
CA ASN A 118 -7.98 12.90 6.23
C ASN A 118 -8.18 13.49 4.83
N ARG A 119 -7.98 14.81 4.67
CA ARG A 119 -8.05 15.50 3.37
C ARG A 119 -6.99 14.97 2.41
N ILE A 120 -5.74 14.82 2.85
CA ILE A 120 -4.64 14.30 2.03
C ILE A 120 -4.94 12.87 1.59
N LEU A 121 -5.30 11.98 2.51
CA LEU A 121 -5.60 10.58 2.20
C LEU A 121 -6.78 10.47 1.22
N GLY A 122 -7.89 11.14 1.51
CA GLY A 122 -9.06 11.13 0.64
C GLY A 122 -8.76 11.67 -0.77
N THR A 123 -7.93 12.72 -0.87
CA THR A 123 -7.51 13.30 -2.16
C THR A 123 -6.59 12.36 -2.92
N SER A 124 -5.56 11.79 -2.26
CA SER A 124 -4.61 10.86 -2.88
C SER A 124 -5.32 9.62 -3.41
N HIS A 125 -6.12 8.92 -2.59
CA HIS A 125 -6.82 7.72 -3.04
C HIS A 125 -7.85 8.01 -4.13
N SER A 126 -8.52 9.18 -4.09
CA SER A 126 -9.43 9.57 -5.17
C SER A 126 -8.68 9.82 -6.49
N SER A 127 -7.47 10.40 -6.40
CA SER A 127 -6.60 10.63 -7.56
C SER A 127 -6.09 9.31 -8.14
N ASP A 128 -5.49 8.45 -7.32
CA ASP A 128 -4.97 7.14 -7.72
C ASP A 128 -6.06 6.29 -8.38
N MET A 129 -7.26 6.28 -7.77
CA MET A 129 -8.44 5.59 -8.29
C MET A 129 -8.87 6.16 -9.65
N ALA A 130 -8.82 7.49 -9.83
CA ALA A 130 -9.17 8.12 -11.10
C ALA A 130 -8.14 7.83 -12.20
N GLU A 131 -6.86 7.84 -11.86
CA GLU A 131 -5.77 7.49 -12.76
C GLU A 131 -5.90 6.03 -13.22
N PHE A 132 -5.93 5.08 -12.29
CA PHE A 132 -6.01 3.65 -12.61
C PHE A 132 -7.27 3.28 -13.40
N THR A 133 -8.41 3.90 -13.08
CA THR A 133 -9.68 3.59 -13.77
C THR A 133 -9.91 4.42 -15.03
N THR A 134 -8.88 5.09 -15.53
CA THR A 134 -8.93 5.72 -16.86
C THR A 134 -9.05 4.63 -17.92
N VAL A 135 -10.19 4.60 -18.61
CA VAL A 135 -10.49 3.57 -19.61
C VAL A 135 -9.64 3.78 -20.85
N ASP A 136 -8.79 2.81 -21.17
CA ASP A 136 -8.18 2.73 -22.49
C ASP A 136 -9.18 2.13 -23.50
N TRP A 137 -9.78 3.01 -24.28
CA TRP A 137 -10.75 2.63 -25.31
C TRP A 137 -10.15 1.82 -26.46
N SER A 138 -8.82 1.87 -26.66
CA SER A 138 -8.17 1.01 -27.66
C SER A 138 -8.26 -0.45 -27.24
N LEU A 139 -8.01 -0.75 -25.96
CA LEU A 139 -8.11 -2.10 -25.40
C LEU A 139 -9.55 -2.63 -25.43
N VAL A 140 -10.52 -1.79 -25.06
CA VAL A 140 -11.94 -2.15 -25.16
C VAL A 140 -12.30 -2.56 -26.59
N TRP A 141 -11.82 -1.80 -27.56
CA TRP A 141 -12.13 -2.00 -28.97
C TRP A 141 -11.38 -3.18 -29.58
N ASP A 142 -10.14 -3.41 -29.19
CA ASP A 142 -9.35 -4.56 -29.62
C ASP A 142 -9.98 -5.86 -29.09
N GLU A 143 -10.42 -5.91 -27.84
CA GLU A 143 -11.17 -7.08 -27.32
C GLU A 143 -12.53 -7.28 -28.00
N LEU A 144 -13.20 -6.21 -28.46
CA LEU A 144 -14.42 -6.35 -29.25
C LEU A 144 -14.14 -6.90 -30.67
N ARG A 145 -13.02 -6.51 -31.29
CA ARG A 145 -12.63 -6.93 -32.65
C ARG A 145 -12.03 -8.33 -32.70
N THR A 146 -11.14 -8.64 -31.77
CA THR A 146 -10.40 -9.89 -31.67
C THR A 146 -10.64 -10.47 -30.28
N PRO A 147 -11.81 -11.06 -30.05
CA PRO A 147 -12.20 -11.48 -28.70
C PRO A 147 -11.27 -12.57 -28.20
N THR A 148 -10.65 -12.34 -27.06
CA THR A 148 -10.02 -13.41 -26.29
C THR A 148 -11.07 -14.11 -25.43
N TRP A 149 -10.77 -15.32 -24.94
CA TRP A 149 -11.73 -16.13 -24.17
C TRP A 149 -11.90 -15.65 -22.71
N SER A 150 -11.27 -14.53 -22.34
CA SER A 150 -11.29 -13.96 -21.00
C SER A 150 -11.54 -12.47 -21.04
N ASN A 151 -12.55 -12.00 -20.32
CA ASN A 151 -12.71 -10.57 -20.04
C ASN A 151 -11.46 -10.05 -19.34
N ARG A 152 -10.82 -9.00 -19.87
CA ARG A 152 -9.65 -8.38 -19.24
C ARG A 152 -10.12 -7.44 -18.16
N GLU A 153 -10.28 -7.96 -16.94
CA GLU A 153 -10.45 -7.12 -15.76
C GLU A 153 -9.07 -6.79 -15.18
N TRP A 154 -8.73 -5.50 -15.17
CA TRP A 154 -7.60 -5.00 -14.40
C TRP A 154 -8.09 -4.57 -13.03
N SER A 155 -7.32 -4.88 -12.00
CA SER A 155 -7.69 -4.57 -10.62
C SER A 155 -6.55 -3.89 -9.88
N GLY A 156 -6.83 -2.78 -9.21
CA GLY A 156 -5.97 -2.18 -8.21
C GLY A 156 -6.60 -2.32 -6.83
N ILE A 157 -5.81 -2.68 -5.83
CA ILE A 157 -6.24 -2.81 -4.44
C ILE A 157 -5.26 -2.06 -3.55
N VAL A 158 -5.81 -1.28 -2.61
CA VAL A 158 -5.06 -0.66 -1.53
C VAL A 158 -5.70 -1.02 -0.19
N THR A 159 -4.89 -1.48 0.74
CA THR A 159 -5.28 -1.64 2.15
C THR A 159 -4.27 -0.95 3.05
N THR A 160 -4.75 -0.21 4.05
CA THR A 160 -3.90 0.59 4.92
C THR A 160 -3.90 0.08 6.35
N ASP A 161 -2.70 -0.15 6.89
CA ASP A 161 -2.45 -0.36 8.31
C ASP A 161 -2.09 0.96 8.99
N VAL A 162 -2.57 1.14 10.23
CA VAL A 162 -2.24 2.30 11.07
C VAL A 162 -1.24 1.86 12.13
N LEU A 163 0.02 2.26 12.00
CA LEU A 163 1.09 1.88 12.93
C LEU A 163 1.09 2.77 14.18
N CYS A 164 0.74 4.03 14.00
CA CYS A 164 0.61 5.02 15.07
C CYS A 164 -0.38 6.11 14.67
N ALA A 165 -1.18 6.57 15.62
CA ALA A 165 -2.06 7.71 15.44
C ALA A 165 -2.20 8.48 16.77
N THR A 166 -1.78 9.74 16.74
CA THR A 166 -1.91 10.71 17.83
C THR A 166 -2.47 12.02 17.26
N ASP A 167 -2.79 12.98 18.11
CA ASP A 167 -3.21 14.32 17.66
C ASP A 167 -2.09 15.11 16.95
N GLN A 168 -0.84 14.61 16.97
CA GLN A 168 0.35 15.28 16.42
C GLN A 168 1.16 14.45 15.43
N ALA A 169 0.86 13.16 15.27
CA ALA A 169 1.59 12.27 14.38
C ALA A 169 0.72 11.10 13.91
N VAL A 170 0.90 10.68 12.66
CA VAL A 170 0.24 9.52 12.06
C VAL A 170 1.28 8.75 11.24
N SER A 171 1.36 7.43 11.42
CA SER A 171 2.18 6.54 10.61
C SER A 171 1.31 5.44 10.00
N LEU A 172 1.39 5.30 8.69
CA LEU A 172 0.59 4.38 7.88
C LEU A 172 1.48 3.53 6.98
N LEU A 173 1.07 2.29 6.78
CA LEU A 173 1.60 1.41 5.74
C LEU A 173 0.45 1.05 4.79
N GLU A 174 0.61 1.40 3.52
CA GLU A 174 -0.30 0.97 2.46
C GLU A 174 0.29 -0.25 1.77
N HIS A 175 -0.49 -1.33 1.76
CA HIS A 175 -0.28 -2.49 0.91
C HIS A 175 -1.02 -2.23 -0.40
N ARG A 176 -0.27 -2.09 -1.48
CA ARG A 176 -0.81 -1.83 -2.80
C ARG A 176 -0.57 -3.05 -3.68
N SER A 177 -1.52 -3.35 -4.55
CA SER A 177 -1.37 -4.41 -5.54
C SER A 177 -2.16 -4.07 -6.79
N GLU A 178 -1.53 -4.25 -7.94
CA GLU A 178 -2.18 -4.10 -9.23
C GLU A 178 -2.05 -5.38 -10.05
N TYR A 179 -3.14 -5.74 -10.70
CA TYR A 179 -3.17 -6.77 -11.72
C TYR A 179 -3.66 -6.14 -13.02
N THR A 180 -2.75 -6.01 -13.97
CA THR A 180 -3.03 -5.48 -15.32
C THR A 180 -2.87 -6.57 -16.39
N GLY A 181 -3.06 -7.83 -15.99
CA GLY A 181 -2.75 -9.03 -16.78
C GLY A 181 -1.43 -9.67 -16.37
N GLY A 182 -1.05 -10.75 -17.06
CA GLY A 182 0.16 -11.53 -16.75
C GLY A 182 -0.11 -12.70 -15.80
N ALA A 183 0.93 -13.20 -15.14
CA ALA A 183 0.85 -14.41 -14.31
C ALA A 183 0.26 -14.16 -12.91
N HIS A 184 0.49 -12.98 -12.35
CA HIS A 184 0.08 -12.63 -10.99
C HIS A 184 0.00 -11.11 -10.80
N PRO A 185 -0.65 -10.61 -9.73
CA PRO A 185 -0.59 -9.20 -9.35
C PRO A 185 0.84 -8.78 -8.97
N ASN A 186 1.11 -7.48 -9.02
CA ASN A 186 2.36 -6.89 -8.56
C ASN A 186 2.10 -6.08 -7.28
N PRO A 187 2.45 -6.59 -6.09
CA PRO A 187 2.29 -5.85 -4.85
C PRO A 187 3.51 -4.99 -4.53
N TRP A 188 3.28 -3.88 -3.86
CA TRP A 188 4.32 -3.01 -3.31
C TRP A 188 3.78 -2.23 -2.10
N PHE A 189 4.69 -1.57 -1.39
CA PHE A 189 4.36 -0.78 -0.21
C PHE A 189 4.52 0.70 -0.46
N VAL A 190 3.64 1.48 0.18
CA VAL A 190 3.79 2.92 0.32
C VAL A 190 3.60 3.28 1.79
N SER A 191 4.63 3.82 2.42
CA SER A 191 4.51 4.36 3.76
C SER A 191 4.09 5.82 3.72
N ARG A 192 3.27 6.25 4.68
CA ARG A 192 2.95 7.67 4.89
C ARG A 192 3.13 8.02 6.35
N ASN A 193 4.11 8.87 6.63
CA ASN A 193 4.44 9.32 7.98
C ASN A 193 4.18 10.82 8.04
N PHE A 194 3.17 11.24 8.80
CA PHE A 194 2.82 12.64 8.98
C PHE A 194 3.14 13.09 10.40
N ILE A 195 3.64 14.32 10.51
CA ILE A 195 3.75 15.03 11.78
C ILE A 195 3.03 16.38 11.68
N ASP A 196 2.59 16.89 12.83
CA ASP A 196 1.96 18.19 12.93
C ASP A 196 2.97 19.31 12.74
N ASP A 197 2.70 20.16 11.75
CA ASP A 197 3.40 21.41 11.48
C ASP A 197 2.38 22.55 11.54
N HIS A 198 2.19 23.10 12.74
CA HIS A 198 1.26 24.20 13.01
C HIS A 198 -0.18 23.93 12.57
N GLY A 199 -0.68 22.73 12.82
CA GLY A 199 -2.02 22.30 12.50
C GLY A 199 -2.18 21.75 11.08
N LYS A 200 -1.09 21.59 10.33
CA LYS A 200 -1.07 20.98 9.00
C LYS A 200 -0.26 19.70 9.01
N ALA A 201 -0.64 18.75 8.16
CA ALA A 201 0.11 17.52 8.04
C ALA A 201 1.33 17.74 7.15
N ARG A 202 2.52 17.47 7.69
CA ARG A 202 3.77 17.45 6.94
C ARG A 202 4.32 16.02 6.89
N GLU A 203 4.73 15.59 5.71
CA GLU A 203 5.38 14.30 5.55
C GLU A 203 6.78 14.33 6.19
N LEU A 204 7.06 13.30 7.00
CA LEU A 204 8.31 13.08 7.70
C LEU A 204 9.22 12.22 6.84
N LYS A 205 10.46 12.69 6.63
CA LYS A 205 11.51 11.91 5.98
C LYS A 205 12.31 11.13 7.02
N LEU A 206 12.76 9.93 6.68
CA LEU A 206 13.53 9.06 7.58
C LEU A 206 14.74 9.78 8.19
N ALA A 207 15.51 10.49 7.36
CA ALA A 207 16.71 11.21 7.78
C ALA A 207 16.45 12.29 8.85
N GLU A 208 15.22 12.82 8.96
CA GLU A 208 14.88 13.82 9.98
C GLU A 208 14.86 13.23 11.40
N LEU A 209 14.84 11.90 11.53
CA LEU A 209 14.92 11.24 12.83
C LEU A 209 16.33 11.32 13.43
N PHE A 210 17.36 11.42 12.59
CA PHE A 210 18.74 11.12 12.95
C PHE A 210 19.66 12.33 12.86
N ASP A 211 20.71 12.35 13.68
CA ASP A 211 21.81 13.28 13.53
C ASP A 211 22.58 12.93 12.23
N PRO A 212 22.70 13.86 11.26
CA PRO A 212 23.37 13.61 9.99
C PRO A 212 24.84 13.17 10.12
N SER A 213 25.50 13.49 11.23
CA SER A 213 26.91 13.16 11.50
C SER A 213 27.12 11.83 12.24
N SER A 214 26.03 11.16 12.65
CA SER A 214 26.09 10.00 13.54
C SER A 214 26.43 8.67 12.86
N GLY A 215 26.46 8.63 11.51
CA GLY A 215 26.63 7.38 10.76
C GLY A 215 25.41 6.46 10.82
N TRP A 216 24.21 7.01 11.08
CA TRP A 216 22.98 6.24 11.24
C TRP A 216 22.64 5.34 10.05
N ALA A 217 22.92 5.80 8.81
CA ALA A 217 22.57 5.07 7.60
C ALA A 217 23.34 3.74 7.51
N ASP A 218 24.66 3.77 7.75
CA ASP A 218 25.50 2.57 7.73
C ASP A 218 25.08 1.56 8.80
N GLN A 219 24.68 2.06 9.97
CA GLN A 219 24.23 1.24 11.09
C GLN A 219 22.87 0.61 10.83
N LEU A 220 21.94 1.37 10.23
CA LEU A 220 20.65 0.86 9.79
C LEU A 220 20.82 -0.17 8.68
N THR A 221 21.69 0.07 7.69
CA THR A 221 22.07 -0.89 6.66
C THR A 221 22.60 -2.18 7.24
N LEU A 222 23.53 -2.10 8.19
CA LEU A 222 24.08 -3.28 8.84
C LEU A 222 23.01 -4.06 9.62
N TYR A 223 22.17 -3.35 10.39
CA TYR A 223 21.10 -3.97 11.16
C TYR A 223 20.10 -4.68 10.25
N CYS A 224 19.56 -3.99 9.25
CA CYS A 224 18.59 -4.54 8.31
C CYS A 224 19.16 -5.71 7.51
N SER A 225 20.40 -5.60 7.01
CA SER A 225 21.04 -6.69 6.27
C SER A 225 21.19 -7.95 7.12
N ASN A 226 21.58 -7.80 8.39
CA ASN A 226 21.73 -8.94 9.29
C ASN A 226 20.38 -9.57 9.63
N ASP A 227 19.35 -8.76 9.83
CA ASP A 227 18.01 -9.27 10.12
C ASP A 227 17.40 -10.00 8.92
N LEU A 228 17.44 -9.40 7.74
CA LEU A 228 16.95 -10.02 6.50
C LEU A 228 17.69 -11.32 6.16
N ARG A 229 19.01 -11.42 6.41
CA ARG A 229 19.74 -12.69 6.29
C ARG A 229 19.19 -13.76 7.24
N ARG A 230 18.87 -13.40 8.49
CA ARG A 230 18.24 -14.34 9.44
C ARG A 230 16.84 -14.77 8.97
N GLN A 231 16.12 -13.88 8.29
CA GLN A 231 14.82 -14.19 7.69
C GLN A 231 14.92 -15.04 6.41
N GLY A 232 16.12 -15.21 5.83
CA GLY A 232 16.34 -16.03 4.64
C GLY A 232 16.20 -15.29 3.30
N ALA A 233 16.29 -13.96 3.30
CA ALA A 233 16.19 -13.14 2.09
C ALA A 233 17.25 -13.52 1.04
N SER A 234 16.81 -14.06 -0.10
CA SER A 234 17.70 -14.76 -1.04
C SER A 234 18.62 -13.86 -1.86
N TYR A 235 18.33 -12.56 -1.94
CA TYR A 235 19.17 -11.61 -2.68
C TYR A 235 20.24 -10.95 -1.81
N LEU A 236 20.27 -11.23 -0.51
CA LEU A 236 21.38 -10.79 0.34
C LEU A 236 22.54 -11.77 0.24
N ALA A 237 23.74 -11.22 0.09
CA ALA A 237 24.95 -12.02 0.08
C ALA A 237 25.08 -12.83 1.39
N PRO A 238 25.40 -14.14 1.32
CA PRO A 238 25.82 -14.89 2.49
C PRO A 238 27.05 -14.23 3.15
N LEU A 239 27.20 -14.36 4.47
CA LEU A 239 28.39 -13.85 5.17
C LEU A 239 29.65 -14.67 4.84
N ASP A 240 29.48 -15.94 4.41
CA ASP A 240 30.54 -16.82 3.94
C ASP A 240 30.46 -16.99 2.42
N ASP A 241 31.53 -16.62 1.73
CA ASP A 241 31.71 -16.59 0.27
C ASP A 241 31.81 -18.00 -0.37
N THR A 242 31.23 -19.01 0.28
CA THR A 242 31.47 -20.44 -0.03
C THR A 242 30.35 -21.12 -0.82
N ASP A 243 29.25 -20.43 -1.14
CA ASP A 243 28.20 -21.01 -1.98
C ASP A 243 28.42 -20.68 -3.47
N PRO A 244 28.89 -21.64 -4.30
CA PRO A 244 29.05 -21.44 -5.74
C PRO A 244 27.72 -21.29 -6.50
N ASN A 245 26.57 -21.49 -5.84
CA ASN A 245 25.24 -21.20 -6.38
C ASN A 245 24.68 -19.85 -5.92
N ALA A 246 25.47 -19.02 -5.21
CA ALA A 246 25.04 -17.69 -4.79
C ALA A 246 24.49 -16.92 -6.00
N ILE A 247 23.23 -16.53 -5.90
CA ILE A 247 22.49 -15.85 -6.95
C ILE A 247 23.26 -14.57 -7.31
N THR A 248 23.49 -14.34 -8.60
CA THR A 248 24.29 -13.22 -9.16
C THR A 248 23.70 -11.83 -8.90
N ARG A 249 22.62 -11.74 -8.11
CA ARG A 249 21.89 -10.53 -7.78
C ARG A 249 22.01 -10.23 -6.29
N MET A 250 23.24 -10.09 -5.82
CA MET A 250 23.52 -9.61 -4.48
C MET A 250 23.14 -8.12 -4.39
N VAL A 251 22.21 -7.80 -3.49
CA VAL A 251 21.84 -6.41 -3.19
C VAL A 251 22.62 -5.94 -1.98
N THR A 252 23.27 -4.78 -2.10
CA THR A 252 23.78 -4.03 -0.96
C THR A 252 22.78 -2.93 -0.67
N LEU A 253 22.21 -2.94 0.54
CA LEU A 253 21.23 -1.94 0.93
C LEU A 253 21.88 -0.56 1.09
N ASP A 254 21.20 0.47 0.61
CA ASP A 254 21.54 1.87 0.84
C ASP A 254 20.37 2.66 1.45
N ALA A 255 20.57 3.97 1.61
CA ALA A 255 19.57 4.83 2.24
C ALA A 255 18.25 4.94 1.44
N ASP A 256 18.28 4.79 0.12
CA ASP A 256 17.09 4.84 -0.74
C ASP A 256 16.22 3.59 -0.56
N ASP A 257 16.83 2.46 -0.17
CA ASP A 257 16.11 1.23 0.16
C ASP A 257 15.24 1.37 1.42
N PHE A 258 15.50 2.37 2.28
CA PHE A 258 14.75 2.63 3.51
C PHE A 258 13.63 3.65 3.36
N ARG A 259 13.28 4.03 2.12
CA ARG A 259 12.20 4.98 1.82
C ARG A 259 10.83 4.52 2.31
N THR A 260 10.60 3.21 2.38
CA THR A 260 9.35 2.64 2.88
C THR A 260 9.53 2.26 4.34
N PHE A 261 9.20 3.19 5.23
CA PHE A 261 9.37 3.01 6.67
C PHE A 261 8.13 3.41 7.45
N GLY A 262 7.95 2.86 8.64
CA GLY A 262 6.84 3.18 9.53
C GLY A 262 7.30 3.35 10.97
N LEU A 263 6.55 4.12 11.75
CA LEU A 263 6.85 4.41 13.14
C LEU A 263 5.71 3.91 14.00
N SER A 264 6.03 2.95 14.86
CA SER A 264 5.13 2.45 15.90
C SER A 264 5.51 3.05 17.25
N ALA A 265 4.73 2.71 18.29
CA ALA A 265 5.03 3.11 19.67
C ALA A 265 6.40 2.62 20.16
N THR A 266 6.93 1.51 19.60
CA THR A 266 8.10 0.81 20.13
C THR A 266 9.27 0.71 19.16
N ALA A 267 9.05 0.93 17.87
CA ALA A 267 10.06 0.67 16.86
C ALA A 267 9.86 1.47 15.57
N LEU A 268 10.97 1.69 14.87
CA LEU A 268 11.02 1.95 13.45
C LEU A 268 10.85 0.63 12.69
N TRP A 269 10.03 0.64 11.66
CA TRP A 269 9.82 -0.50 10.76
C TRP A 269 10.31 -0.14 9.38
N ILE A 270 11.03 -1.04 8.72
CA ILE A 270 11.41 -0.93 7.31
C ILE A 270 10.71 -2.04 6.53
N PHE A 271 10.13 -1.72 5.38
CA PHE A 271 9.32 -2.64 4.60
C PHE A 271 9.89 -2.81 3.19
N PHE A 272 10.08 -4.07 2.79
CA PHE A 272 10.64 -4.47 1.50
C PHE A 272 9.59 -5.27 0.73
N GLY A 273 9.18 -4.74 -0.42
CA GLY A 273 8.28 -5.45 -1.34
C GLY A 273 8.97 -6.60 -2.06
N PRO A 274 8.22 -7.38 -2.87
CA PRO A 274 8.81 -8.48 -3.62
C PRO A 274 9.85 -7.97 -4.59
N TYR A 275 10.82 -8.83 -4.94
CA TYR A 275 11.97 -8.51 -5.80
C TYR A 275 12.98 -7.50 -5.22
N HIS A 276 12.71 -6.90 -4.07
CA HIS A 276 13.64 -5.94 -3.46
C HIS A 276 14.82 -6.67 -2.82
N VAL A 277 14.54 -7.62 -1.92
CA VAL A 277 15.56 -8.37 -1.16
C VAL A 277 15.43 -9.89 -1.33
N GLY A 278 14.49 -10.34 -2.16
CA GLY A 278 14.24 -11.74 -2.48
C GLY A 278 13.37 -11.89 -3.72
N THR A 279 13.05 -13.12 -4.13
CA THR A 279 12.18 -13.40 -5.28
C THR A 279 10.71 -13.03 -5.01
N TYR A 280 9.85 -13.08 -6.04
CA TYR A 280 8.40 -12.90 -5.83
C TYR A 280 7.79 -13.98 -4.95
N ALA A 281 8.24 -15.23 -5.13
CA ALA A 281 7.73 -16.37 -4.37
C ALA A 281 8.02 -16.22 -2.88
N GLU A 282 9.08 -15.49 -2.54
CA GLU A 282 9.40 -15.18 -1.16
C GLU A 282 8.48 -14.14 -0.51
N GLY A 283 7.72 -13.41 -1.32
CA GLY A 283 6.81 -12.38 -0.85
C GLY A 283 7.54 -11.14 -0.35
N ASN A 284 7.14 -10.69 0.83
CA ASN A 284 7.54 -9.41 1.40
C ASN A 284 8.41 -9.64 2.64
N TYR A 285 9.30 -8.69 2.92
CA TYR A 285 10.08 -8.68 4.14
C TYR A 285 9.82 -7.41 4.96
N SER A 286 9.91 -7.51 6.27
CA SER A 286 9.95 -6.34 7.15
C SER A 286 11.01 -6.48 8.22
N VAL A 287 11.63 -5.37 8.59
CA VAL A 287 12.63 -5.31 9.66
C VAL A 287 12.12 -4.38 10.74
N LYS A 288 12.00 -4.90 11.96
CA LYS A 288 11.72 -4.12 13.16
C LYS A 288 13.05 -3.68 13.79
N VAL A 289 13.23 -2.36 13.90
CA VAL A 289 14.37 -1.74 14.57
C VAL A 289 13.87 -1.06 15.85
N PRO A 290 14.07 -1.68 17.03
CA PRO A 290 13.70 -1.09 18.30
C PRO A 290 14.34 0.30 18.48
N TYR A 291 13.65 1.23 19.13
CA TYR A 291 14.20 2.59 19.32
C TYR A 291 15.50 2.58 20.15
N GLU A 292 15.68 1.58 21.01
CA GLU A 292 16.89 1.39 21.81
C GLU A 292 18.16 1.22 20.95
N GLU A 293 18.03 0.58 19.78
CA GLU A 293 19.12 0.41 18.81
C GLU A 293 19.45 1.73 18.07
N LEU A 294 18.47 2.64 18.04
CA LEU A 294 18.54 3.92 17.33
C LEU A 294 18.93 5.09 18.22
N GLU A 295 18.76 4.98 19.54
CA GLU A 295 18.76 6.11 20.48
C GLU A 295 20.02 6.98 20.37
N ARG A 296 21.20 6.36 20.20
CA ARG A 296 22.50 7.07 20.06
C ARG A 296 22.66 7.84 18.75
N PHE A 297 21.79 7.60 17.78
CA PHE A 297 21.82 8.23 16.45
C PHE A 297 20.71 9.28 16.28
N LEU A 298 19.73 9.32 17.18
CA LEU A 298 18.62 10.28 17.11
C LEU A 298 19.12 11.70 17.42
N THR A 299 18.53 12.70 16.77
CA THR A 299 18.71 14.09 17.22
C THR A 299 18.06 14.31 18.58
N ALA A 300 18.56 15.28 19.36
CA ALA A 300 17.95 15.64 20.65
C ALA A 300 16.46 16.02 20.52
N ASP A 301 16.11 16.68 19.40
CA ASP A 301 14.74 17.02 19.04
C ASP A 301 14.17 16.09 17.95
N SER A 302 14.53 14.80 17.97
CA SER A 302 14.04 13.83 16.98
C SER A 302 12.51 13.74 16.98
N PRO A 303 11.85 13.81 15.80
CA PRO A 303 10.41 13.60 15.67
C PRO A 303 9.93 12.22 16.13
N ALA A 304 10.83 11.24 16.30
CA ALA A 304 10.49 9.91 16.84
C ALA A 304 9.70 9.99 18.16
N ARG A 305 9.95 11.01 19.00
CA ARG A 305 9.22 11.24 20.25
C ARG A 305 7.70 11.42 20.08
N LEU A 306 7.24 11.86 18.91
CA LEU A 306 5.82 12.09 18.62
C LEU A 306 5.05 10.78 18.40
N PHE A 307 5.78 9.70 18.11
CA PHE A 307 5.22 8.38 17.86
C PHE A 307 5.33 7.46 19.09
N ARG A 308 6.19 7.83 20.05
CA ARG A 308 6.40 7.11 21.32
C ARG A 308 5.32 7.54 22.34
N PRO A 309 4.83 6.64 23.19
CA PRO A 309 3.99 7.02 24.32
C PRO A 309 4.75 8.02 25.20
N SER A 310 4.11 9.13 25.58
CA SER A 310 4.71 10.05 26.54
C SER A 310 4.88 9.34 27.90
N GLU A 311 6.06 9.37 28.50
CA GLU A 311 6.30 8.88 29.88
C GLU A 311 5.48 9.61 30.96
N ARG A 312 4.62 10.58 30.59
CA ARG A 312 3.69 11.26 31.50
C ARG A 312 2.51 10.37 31.86
N GLY A 313 2.77 9.38 32.71
CA GLY A 313 1.75 8.50 33.30
C GLY A 313 2.11 7.94 34.68
N SER A 314 3.20 8.39 35.31
CA SER A 314 3.53 8.06 36.70
C SER A 314 4.03 9.28 37.46
N ARG A 315 3.10 10.13 37.91
CA ARG A 315 3.18 10.96 39.13
C ARG A 315 1.91 11.79 39.28
#